data_AF-A0A534A1X5-F1
#
_entry.id   AF-A0A534A1X5-F1
#
_cell.length_a   1.000
_cell.length_b   1.000
_cell.length_c   1.000
_cell.angle_alpha   90.00
_cell.angle_beta   90.00
_cell.angle_gamma   90.00
#
_symmetry.space_group_name_H-M   'P 1'
#
loop_
_entity.id
_entity.type
_entity.pdbx_description
1 polymer ?
#
loop_
_entity_poly.entity_id
_entity_poly.type
_entity_poly.pdbx_seq_one_letter_code
_entity_poly.pdbx_strand_id
1 'polypeptide(L)'
;MSDVTIKQLAGVLGMSVEKLLTQLDGAGMKFSNPDQVVSNTEKVKLLGFLRRTHGKGEAQQVEDNAPRQVTLKRRTLSELTVNQGATRGKTVNVEVRQKRTYIKRSEIGAEQGVNAEREDALKKLQESQLKR
;
A
#
# COMPACT_ATOMS: atom_id res chain seq x y z
N MET A 1 1.15 -22.82 29.12
CA MET A 1 1.71 -23.39 27.87
C MET A 1 0.79 -24.50 27.43
N SER A 2 0.25 -24.43 26.21
CA SER A 2 -0.61 -25.48 25.66
C SER A 2 -0.04 -25.94 24.32
N ASP A 3 0.29 -27.22 24.28
CA ASP A 3 0.55 -27.96 23.07
C ASP A 3 -0.78 -28.11 22.31
N VAL A 4 -0.80 -27.69 21.04
CA VAL A 4 -2.02 -27.63 20.23
C VAL A 4 -1.79 -28.44 18.97
N THR A 5 -2.72 -29.31 18.61
CA THR A 5 -2.62 -30.10 17.38
C THR A 5 -2.89 -29.23 16.15
N ILE A 6 -2.38 -29.65 14.98
CA ILE A 6 -2.61 -28.93 13.71
C ILE A 6 -4.12 -28.78 13.44
N LYS A 7 -4.92 -29.81 13.70
CA LYS A 7 -6.38 -29.77 13.56
C LYS A 7 -7.03 -28.70 14.44
N GLN A 8 -6.61 -28.60 15.70
CA GLN A 8 -7.11 -27.57 16.63
C GLN A 8 -6.66 -26.16 16.21
N LEU A 9 -5.39 -26.01 15.79
CA LEU A 9 -4.85 -24.74 15.32
C LEU A 9 -5.57 -24.24 14.07
N ALA A 10 -5.83 -25.14 13.10
CA ALA A 10 -6.58 -24.84 11.89
C ALA A 10 -8.01 -24.36 12.22
N GLY A 11 -8.68 -25.02 13.18
CA GLY A 11 -10.01 -24.62 13.65
C GLY A 11 -10.03 -23.21 14.27
N VAL A 12 -9.03 -22.87 15.10
CA VAL A 12 -8.91 -21.53 15.70
C VAL A 12 -8.66 -20.45 14.64
N LEU A 13 -7.85 -20.77 13.62
CA LEU A 13 -7.49 -19.85 12.55
C LEU A 13 -8.54 -19.79 11.42
N GLY A 14 -9.61 -20.59 11.49
CA GLY A 14 -10.66 -20.64 10.47
C GLY A 14 -10.17 -21.09 9.09
N MET A 15 -9.12 -21.90 9.03
CA MET A 15 -8.51 -22.40 7.79
C MET A 15 -8.58 -23.92 7.71
N SER A 16 -8.54 -24.47 6.49
CA SER A 16 -8.50 -25.92 6.32
C SER A 16 -7.13 -26.48 6.75
N VAL A 17 -7.14 -27.73 7.23
CA VAL A 17 -5.91 -28.43 7.66
C VAL A 17 -4.89 -28.49 6.52
N GLU A 18 -5.34 -28.77 5.31
CA GLU A 18 -4.50 -28.82 4.11
C GLU A 18 -3.80 -27.50 3.82
N LYS A 19 -4.51 -26.37 3.95
CA LYS A 19 -3.94 -25.04 3.77
C LYS A 19 -2.89 -24.75 4.84
N LEU A 20 -3.18 -25.09 6.10
CA LEU A 20 -2.22 -24.92 7.18
C LEU A 20 -0.96 -25.76 6.98
N LEU A 21 -1.10 -27.03 6.55
CA LEU A 21 0.05 -27.88 6.20
C LEU A 21 0.91 -27.28 5.09
N THR A 22 0.29 -26.72 4.05
CA THR A 22 1.00 -26.03 2.96
C THR A 22 1.79 -24.82 3.49
N GLN A 23 1.21 -24.05 4.41
CA GLN A 23 1.88 -22.89 5.02
C GLN A 23 3.03 -23.30 5.96
N LEU A 24 2.85 -24.38 6.71
CA LEU A 24 3.88 -24.94 7.59
C LEU A 24 5.07 -25.46 6.76
N ASP A 25 4.80 -26.14 5.64
CA ASP A 25 5.85 -26.61 4.72
C ASP A 25 6.59 -25.44 4.07
N GLY A 26 5.86 -24.39 3.66
CA GLY A 26 6.45 -23.13 3.18
C GLY A 26 7.35 -22.44 4.22
N ALA A 27 7.04 -22.58 5.51
CA ALA A 27 7.89 -22.11 6.61
C ALA A 27 9.07 -23.07 6.94
N GLY A 28 9.24 -24.14 6.17
CA GLY A 28 10.27 -25.16 6.37
C GLY A 28 10.03 -26.00 7.62
N MET A 29 8.77 -26.31 7.93
CA MET A 29 8.37 -27.23 9.00
C MET A 29 7.60 -28.39 8.39
N LYS A 30 8.15 -29.60 8.52
CA LYS A 30 7.58 -30.79 7.91
C LYS A 30 6.59 -31.45 8.86
N PHE A 31 5.30 -31.31 8.55
CA PHE A 31 4.23 -32.04 9.21
C PHE A 31 3.46 -32.84 8.16
N SER A 32 3.03 -34.04 8.53
CA SER A 32 2.32 -34.95 7.63
C SER A 32 0.97 -35.40 8.18
N ASN A 33 0.79 -35.33 9.50
CA ASN A 33 -0.41 -35.83 10.16
C ASN A 33 -1.19 -34.68 10.83
N PRO A 34 -2.53 -34.60 10.68
CA PRO A 34 -3.38 -33.58 11.31
C PRO A 34 -3.32 -33.57 12.85
N ASP A 35 -2.97 -34.70 13.45
CA ASP A 35 -2.91 -34.88 14.91
C ASP A 35 -1.53 -34.59 15.50
N GLN A 36 -0.56 -34.19 14.66
CA GLN A 36 0.75 -33.76 15.16
C GLN A 36 0.61 -32.47 15.98
N VAL A 37 1.39 -32.41 17.06
CA VAL A 37 1.44 -31.30 17.99
C VAL A 37 2.34 -30.19 17.42
N VAL A 38 1.85 -28.95 17.47
CA VAL A 38 2.61 -27.75 17.10
C VAL A 38 3.09 -27.05 18.36
N SER A 39 4.40 -27.00 18.51
CA SER A 39 5.10 -26.31 19.60
C SER A 39 5.03 -24.77 19.43
N ASN A 40 5.31 -24.03 20.50
CA ASN A 40 5.27 -22.58 20.46
C ASN A 40 6.35 -21.96 19.54
N THR A 41 7.51 -22.61 19.42
CA THR A 41 8.59 -22.17 18.53
C THR A 41 8.16 -22.22 17.05
N GLU A 42 7.44 -23.26 16.67
CA GLU A 42 6.89 -23.46 15.33
C GLU A 42 5.79 -22.44 15.01
N LYS A 43 4.94 -22.11 15.98
CA LYS A 43 3.95 -21.03 15.84
C LYS A 43 4.62 -19.69 15.55
N VAL A 44 5.69 -19.34 16.27
CA VAL A 44 6.46 -18.11 16.05
C VAL A 44 7.12 -18.11 14.67
N LYS A 45 7.68 -19.25 14.25
CA LYS A 45 8.30 -19.41 12.91
C LYS A 45 7.27 -19.23 11.79
N LEU A 46 6.09 -19.83 11.91
CA LEU A 46 4.98 -19.65 10.97
C LEU A 46 4.56 -18.18 10.90
N LEU A 47 4.40 -17.50 12.04
CA LEU A 47 4.07 -16.07 12.08
C LEU A 47 5.15 -15.23 11.38
N GLY A 48 6.43 -15.53 11.61
CA GLY A 48 7.54 -14.87 10.92
C GLY A 48 7.54 -15.12 9.41
N PHE A 49 7.18 -16.32 8.96
CA PHE A 49 6.98 -16.62 7.54
C PHE A 49 5.83 -15.81 6.95
N LEU A 50 4.63 -15.86 7.56
CA LEU A 50 3.44 -15.16 7.07
C LEU A 50 3.63 -13.63 7.01
N ARG A 51 4.34 -13.05 7.98
CA ARG A 51 4.69 -11.62 7.95
C ARG A 51 5.58 -11.26 6.76
N ARG A 52 6.55 -12.12 6.42
CA ARG A 52 7.45 -11.92 5.27
C ARG A 52 6.75 -12.17 3.93
N THR A 53 5.90 -13.19 3.83
CA THR A 53 5.25 -13.57 2.57
C THR A 53 4.02 -12.74 2.23
N HIS A 54 3.21 -12.40 3.25
CA HIS A 54 1.94 -11.69 3.04
C HIS A 54 2.00 -10.23 3.46
N GLY A 55 3.11 -9.76 4.04
CA GLY A 55 3.56 -8.37 3.91
C GLY A 55 2.52 -7.30 4.21
N LYS A 56 1.56 -7.51 5.13
CA LYS A 56 0.78 -6.42 5.73
C LYS A 56 1.47 -5.96 7.01
N GLY A 57 2.75 -5.64 6.88
CA GLY A 57 3.64 -5.44 8.01
C GLY A 57 5.04 -4.93 7.65
N GLU A 58 5.22 -4.26 6.52
CA GLU A 58 6.23 -3.22 6.35
C GLU A 58 5.53 -1.93 5.90
N ALA A 59 4.61 -1.44 6.72
CA ALA A 59 4.20 -0.04 6.69
C ALA A 59 5.30 0.91 7.25
N GLN A 60 6.53 0.41 7.45
CA GLN A 60 7.67 1.20 7.93
C GLN A 60 8.99 0.97 7.19
N GLN A 61 9.12 -0.02 6.28
CA GLN A 61 10.39 -0.28 5.58
C GLN A 61 10.28 -0.31 4.04
N VAL A 62 9.07 -0.24 3.48
CA VAL A 62 8.85 0.05 2.04
C VAL A 62 8.67 1.56 1.80
N GLU A 63 9.52 2.38 2.42
CA GLU A 63 9.65 3.79 2.01
C GLU A 63 10.51 3.95 0.74
N ASP A 64 11.27 2.91 0.33
CA ASP A 64 12.25 3.06 -0.75
C ASP A 64 11.86 2.41 -2.10
N ASN A 65 10.83 1.55 -2.17
CA ASN A 65 10.49 0.84 -3.42
C ASN A 65 9.14 1.18 -4.06
N ALA A 66 8.32 2.02 -3.42
CA ALA A 66 7.12 2.56 -4.05
C ALA A 66 7.43 3.95 -4.64
N PRO A 67 7.05 4.24 -5.90
CA PRO A 67 7.28 5.55 -6.47
C PRO A 67 6.50 6.61 -5.66
N ARG A 68 7.21 7.63 -5.17
CA ARG A 68 6.68 8.79 -4.42
C ARG A 68 5.47 9.44 -5.08
N GLN A 69 5.43 9.37 -6.40
CA GLN A 69 4.40 9.96 -7.23
C GLN A 69 3.97 8.99 -8.35
N VAL A 70 2.66 8.85 -8.55
CA VAL A 70 2.05 8.08 -9.65
C VAL A 70 1.22 9.03 -10.51
N THR A 71 1.60 9.17 -11.78
CA THR A 71 0.81 9.95 -12.75
C THR A 71 -0.11 9.03 -13.56
N LEU A 72 -1.42 9.23 -13.41
CA LEU A 72 -2.43 8.57 -14.21
C LEU A 72 -2.76 9.42 -15.44
N LYS A 73 -2.69 8.80 -16.62
CA LYS A 73 -3.16 9.39 -17.88
C LYS A 73 -4.50 8.74 -18.23
N ARG A 74 -5.55 9.53 -18.46
CA ARG A 74 -6.83 9.05 -18.97
C ARG A 74 -7.15 9.71 -20.30
N ARG A 75 -7.72 8.92 -21.20
CA ARG A 75 -8.28 9.38 -22.47
C ARG A 75 -9.78 9.15 -22.45
N THR A 76 -10.55 10.19 -22.74
CA THR A 76 -12.01 10.11 -22.89
C THR A 76 -12.39 10.68 -24.25
N LEU A 77 -13.05 9.87 -25.06
CA LEU A 77 -13.58 10.26 -26.37
C LEU A 77 -15.06 10.58 -26.20
N SER A 78 -15.50 11.73 -26.69
CA SER A 78 -16.90 12.15 -26.66
C SER A 78 -17.28 12.75 -28.00
N GLU A 79 -18.48 12.47 -28.49
CA GLU A 79 -18.99 13.05 -29.72
C GLU A 79 -19.77 14.33 -29.40
N LEU A 80 -19.34 15.47 -29.95
CA LEU A 80 -20.05 16.73 -29.83
C LEU A 80 -20.85 16.96 -31.11
N THR A 81 -22.17 16.94 -31.01
CA THR A 81 -23.05 17.32 -32.13
C THR A 81 -23.28 18.82 -32.09
N VAL A 82 -22.77 19.54 -33.08
CA VAL A 82 -22.92 20.99 -33.17
C VAL A 82 -24.19 21.31 -33.95
N ASN A 83 -25.21 21.80 -33.25
CA ASN A 83 -26.45 22.29 -33.84
C ASN A 83 -26.21 23.71 -34.40
N GLN A 84 -25.69 23.80 -35.62
CA GLN A 84 -25.77 25.03 -36.41
C GLN A 84 -27.06 24.94 -37.23
N GLY A 85 -27.95 25.92 -37.10
CA GLY A 85 -29.36 25.84 -37.50
C GLY A 85 -29.68 25.31 -38.92
N ALA A 86 -30.96 24.96 -39.11
CA ALA A 86 -31.65 24.52 -40.33
C ALA A 86 -31.07 23.35 -41.16
N THR A 87 -29.81 22.94 -40.97
CA THR A 87 -29.21 21.78 -41.66
C THR A 87 -28.74 20.75 -40.64
N ARG A 88 -28.84 19.44 -40.97
CA ARG A 88 -28.39 18.32 -40.11
C ARG A 88 -27.04 18.63 -39.46
N GLY A 89 -27.01 18.67 -38.13
CA GLY A 89 -25.86 19.08 -37.34
C GLY A 89 -24.61 18.25 -37.62
N LYS A 90 -23.43 18.89 -37.54
CA LYS A 90 -22.13 18.22 -37.72
C LYS A 90 -21.70 17.58 -36.40
N THR A 91 -21.46 16.28 -36.40
CA THR A 91 -20.90 15.55 -35.25
C THR A 91 -19.38 15.55 -35.32
N VAL A 92 -18.73 16.00 -34.25
CA VAL A 92 -17.28 16.11 -34.13
C VAL A 92 -16.81 15.19 -33.01
N ASN A 93 -15.80 14.37 -33.27
CA ASN A 93 -15.17 13.54 -32.26
C ASN A 93 -14.19 14.39 -31.43
N VAL A 94 -14.43 14.50 -30.14
CA VAL A 94 -13.59 15.24 -29.19
C VAL A 94 -12.83 14.26 -28.31
N GLU A 95 -11.51 14.34 -28.31
CA GLU A 95 -10.64 13.58 -27.40
C GLU A 95 -10.15 14.48 -26.27
N VAL A 96 -10.57 14.19 -25.05
CA VAL A 96 -10.03 14.83 -23.84
C VAL A 96 -8.95 13.93 -23.25
N ARG A 97 -7.75 14.49 -23.09
CA ARG A 97 -6.61 13.84 -22.44
C ARG A 97 -6.37 14.47 -21.08
N GLN A 98 -6.54 13.68 -20.02
CA GLN A 98 -6.34 14.13 -18.63
C GLN A 98 -5.07 13.51 -18.06
N LYS A 99 -4.30 14.34 -17.35
CA LYS A 99 -3.15 13.92 -16.53
C LYS A 99 -3.48 14.23 -15.08
N ARG A 100 -3.55 13.21 -14.23
CA ARG A 100 -3.76 13.38 -12.79
C ARG A 100 -2.65 12.70 -12.02
N THR A 101 -1.94 13.49 -11.23
CA THR A 101 -0.77 13.03 -10.50
C THR A 101 -1.11 12.87 -9.03
N TYR A 102 -0.93 11.66 -8.50
CA TYR A 102 -1.18 11.30 -7.12
C TYR A 102 0.16 11.16 -6.39
N ILE A 103 0.25 11.72 -5.18
CA ILE A 103 1.45 11.68 -4.32
C ILE A 103 1.05 10.93 -3.04
N LYS A 104 1.98 10.16 -2.47
CA LYS A 104 1.74 9.40 -1.23
C LYS A 104 1.44 10.38 -0.08
N ARG A 105 0.26 10.23 0.55
CA ARG A 105 -0.25 11.22 1.53
C ARG A 105 0.63 11.37 2.77
N SER A 106 1.45 10.36 3.10
CA SER A 106 2.43 10.43 4.19
C SER A 106 3.57 11.41 3.91
N GLU A 107 3.93 11.66 2.64
CA GLU A 107 5.00 12.59 2.25
C GLU A 107 4.54 14.05 2.36
N ILE A 108 3.25 14.33 2.11
CA ILE A 108 2.66 15.68 2.21
C ILE A 108 2.75 16.21 3.66
N GLY A 109 2.61 15.34 4.66
CA GLY A 109 2.75 15.72 6.07
C GLY A 109 4.18 16.09 6.46
N ALA A 110 5.18 15.45 5.83
CA ALA A 110 6.60 15.74 6.08
C ALA A 110 7.06 17.05 5.38
N GLU A 111 6.58 17.31 4.17
CA GLU A 111 6.92 18.54 3.44
C GLU A 111 6.36 19.82 4.09
N GLN A 112 5.20 19.75 4.76
CA GLN A 112 4.65 20.90 5.48
C GLN A 112 5.47 21.30 6.72
N GLY A 113 6.01 20.32 7.45
CA GLY A 113 6.87 20.58 8.61
C GLY A 113 8.20 21.24 8.23
N VAL A 114 8.82 20.78 7.14
CA VAL A 114 10.10 21.32 6.65
C VAL A 114 9.95 22.75 6.13
N ASN A 115 8.80 23.11 5.56
CA ASN A 115 8.54 24.49 5.12
C ASN A 115 8.36 25.45 6.30
N ALA A 116 7.65 25.04 7.36
CA ALA A 116 7.47 25.87 8.56
C ALA A 116 8.82 26.16 9.27
N GLU A 117 9.68 25.15 9.42
CA GLU A 117 11.01 25.32 10.02
C GLU A 117 11.92 26.23 9.19
N ARG A 118 11.83 26.15 7.85
CA ARG A 118 12.58 27.04 6.93
C ARG A 118 12.12 28.49 7.04
N GLU A 119 10.80 28.73 7.14
CA GLU A 119 10.26 30.08 7.30
C GLU A 119 10.70 30.72 8.64
N ASP A 120 10.69 29.95 9.72
CA ASP A 120 11.14 30.42 11.03
C ASP A 120 12.66 30.69 11.08
N ALA A 121 13.46 29.87 10.39
CA ALA A 121 14.89 30.11 10.24
C ALA A 121 15.19 31.40 9.46
N LEU A 122 14.42 31.69 8.41
CA LEU A 122 14.56 32.92 7.62
C LEU A 122 14.20 34.18 8.43
N LYS A 123 13.14 34.13 9.24
CA LYS A 123 12.77 35.25 10.13
C LYS A 123 13.86 35.55 11.15
N LYS A 124 14.41 34.52 11.80
CA LYS A 124 15.51 34.68 12.77
C LYS A 124 16.77 35.27 12.14
N LEU A 125 17.07 34.89 10.89
CA LEU A 125 18.20 35.44 10.15
C LEU A 125 17.98 36.93 9.84
N GLN A 126 16.79 37.31 9.39
CA GLN A 126 16.43 38.71 9.12
C GLN A 126 16.49 39.56 10.39
N GLU A 127 15.97 39.07 11.52
CA GLU A 127 16.07 39.76 12.82
C GLU A 127 17.53 39.97 13.25
N SER A 128 18.39 38.97 13.06
CA SER A 128 19.82 39.10 13.34
C SER A 128 20.52 40.11 12.43
N GLN A 129 20.06 40.27 11.17
CA GLN A 129 20.63 41.23 10.22
C GLN A 129 20.20 42.67 10.53
N LEU A 130 18.97 42.88 11.00
CA LEU A 130 18.46 44.20 11.37
C LEU A 130 19.00 44.71 12.71
N LYS A 131 19.42 43.79 13.59
CA LYS A 131 19.97 44.11 14.90
C LYS A 131 21.48 44.40 14.88
N ARG A 132 22.15 44.20 13.74
CA ARG A 132 23.57 44.52 13.52
C ARG A 132 23.71 45.90 12.90
#